data_AF-A0A3N5KUQ3-F1
#
_entry.id   AF-A0A3N5KUQ3-F1
#
_cell.length_a   1.000
_cell.length_b   1.000
_cell.length_c   1.000
_cell.angle_alpha   90.00
_cell.angle_beta   90.00
_cell.angle_gamma   90.00
#
_symmetry.space_group_name_H-M   'P 1'
#
loop_
_entity.id
_entity.type
_entity.pdbx_description
1 polymer ?
#
loop_
_entity_poly.entity_id
_entity_poly.type
_entity_poly.pdbx_seq_one_letter_code
_entity_poly.pdbx_strand_id
1 'polypeptide(L)'
;MHIKFFFLTAFILIFSFCVSYSQDDIDELSTEEWEFLRDELAVKVIKLMTTRDSLNNEIDSLTGILTSKEEDLEKCDNELLALVGISRIELVEFRRKFEETEKKINNRSSSPEDIRNNYYDEISSSKILCLPEFSDRFLALRNKFQPGMQEEKQPQYTGGNYLVVKGDCLWNISKQKLGSPVLWPVLWEMNRTGVLNKDSLPTYQQTVNNPNLIYPGQVLRIPTLTEAQEKLESSLKELRKSKYRRNR
;
A
#
# COMPACT_ATOMS: atom_id res chain seq x y z
N MET A 1 77.73 -24.70 18.90
CA MET A 1 77.11 -24.49 20.23
C MET A 1 76.68 -23.04 20.52
N HIS A 2 77.07 -22.03 19.74
CA HIS A 2 76.74 -20.62 20.04
C HIS A 2 75.31 -20.16 19.71
N ILE A 3 74.64 -20.74 18.70
CA ILE A 3 73.26 -20.36 18.32
C ILE A 3 72.21 -20.72 19.38
N LYS A 4 72.40 -21.83 20.10
CA LYS A 4 71.49 -22.24 21.19
C LYS A 4 71.65 -21.36 22.44
N PHE A 5 72.86 -20.83 22.67
CA PHE A 5 73.14 -19.94 23.79
C PHE A 5 72.54 -18.54 23.55
N PHE A 6 72.62 -18.03 22.31
CA PHE A 6 72.06 -16.73 21.95
C PHE A 6 70.53 -16.68 22.05
N PHE A 7 69.84 -17.78 21.69
CA PHE A 7 68.39 -17.91 21.86
C PHE A 7 67.97 -17.95 23.33
N LEU A 8 68.74 -18.64 24.18
CA LEU A 8 68.47 -18.70 25.62
C LEU A 8 68.68 -17.34 26.29
N THR A 9 69.74 -16.61 25.91
CA THR A 9 70.00 -15.26 26.44
C THR A 9 68.99 -14.22 25.95
N ALA A 10 68.53 -14.32 24.70
CA ALA A 10 67.48 -13.44 24.17
C ALA A 10 66.12 -13.69 24.86
N PHE A 11 65.80 -14.95 25.15
CA PHE A 11 64.58 -15.31 25.86
C PHE A 11 64.56 -14.79 27.31
N ILE A 12 65.69 -14.84 28.01
CA ILE A 12 65.82 -14.32 29.37
C ILE A 12 65.74 -12.78 29.40
N LEU A 13 66.29 -12.10 28.38
CA LEU A 13 66.22 -10.63 28.29
C LEU A 13 64.80 -10.12 27.98
N ILE A 14 64.03 -10.84 27.16
CA ILE A 14 62.62 -10.54 26.88
C ILE A 14 61.75 -10.81 28.11
N PHE A 15 62.02 -11.89 28.85
CA PHE A 15 61.30 -12.20 30.09
C PHE A 15 61.58 -11.17 31.19
N SER A 16 62.83 -10.69 31.29
CA SER A 16 63.20 -9.64 32.25
C SER A 16 62.65 -8.25 31.87
N PHE A 17 62.46 -7.98 30.57
CA PHE A 17 61.86 -6.73 30.10
C PHE A 17 60.32 -6.70 30.25
N CYS A 18 59.64 -7.87 30.19
CA CYS A 18 58.20 -7.96 30.46
C CYS A 18 57.84 -7.81 31.95
N VAL A 19 58.69 -8.29 32.87
CA VAL A 19 58.43 -8.14 34.32
C VAL A 19 58.46 -6.67 34.77
N SER A 20 59.22 -5.79 34.09
CA SER A 20 59.25 -4.35 34.39
C SER A 20 58.04 -3.56 33.85
N TYR A 21 57.18 -4.15 33.01
CA TYR A 21 56.02 -3.48 32.37
C TYR A 21 54.67 -4.12 32.70
N SER A 22 54.60 -5.03 33.68
CA SER A 22 53.32 -5.59 34.14
C SER A 22 53.20 -5.53 35.66
N GLN A 23 53.57 -4.39 36.20
CA GLN A 23 53.17 -3.94 37.53
C GLN A 23 52.16 -2.81 37.34
N ASP A 24 51.12 -3.07 36.53
CA ASP A 24 49.84 -2.42 36.76
C ASP A 24 49.28 -3.12 38.00
N ASP A 25 49.08 -2.34 39.06
CA ASP A 25 48.59 -2.79 40.36
C ASP A 25 47.36 -3.70 40.19
N ILE A 26 47.56 -5.02 40.32
CA ILE A 26 46.47 -5.90 40.72
C ILE A 26 46.31 -5.60 42.21
N ASP A 27 45.41 -4.67 42.54
CA ASP A 27 44.98 -4.47 43.92
C ASP A 27 44.57 -5.84 44.48
N GLU A 28 45.42 -6.41 45.34
CA GLU A 28 45.13 -7.66 46.05
C GLU A 28 43.98 -7.37 47.01
N LEU A 29 42.76 -7.54 46.51
CA LEU A 29 41.52 -7.42 47.25
C LEU A 29 41.61 -8.29 48.51
N SER A 30 41.32 -7.72 49.68
CA SER A 30 41.42 -8.41 50.98
C SER A 30 40.54 -9.66 50.99
N THR A 31 40.91 -10.68 51.77
CA THR A 31 40.11 -11.91 51.90
C THR A 31 38.67 -11.62 52.33
N GLU A 32 38.47 -10.59 53.17
CA GLU A 32 37.14 -10.16 53.62
C GLU A 32 36.31 -9.53 52.49
N GLU A 33 36.95 -8.75 51.62
CA GLU A 33 36.31 -8.12 50.47
C GLU A 33 35.94 -9.15 49.39
N TRP A 34 36.76 -10.21 49.24
CA TRP A 34 36.42 -11.37 48.40
C TRP A 34 35.21 -12.13 48.89
N GLU A 35 35.11 -12.35 50.21
CA GLU A 35 33.95 -13.00 50.82
C GLU A 35 32.68 -12.18 50.60
N PHE A 36 32.75 -10.86 50.79
CA PHE A 36 31.63 -9.96 50.51
C PHE A 36 31.17 -9.99 49.03
N LEU A 37 32.12 -9.92 48.08
CA LEU A 37 31.79 -10.01 46.65
C LEU A 37 31.17 -11.35 46.28
N ARG A 38 31.64 -12.47 46.86
CA ARG A 38 31.02 -13.77 46.62
C ARG A 38 29.58 -13.81 47.10
N ASP A 39 29.30 -13.29 48.29
CA ASP A 39 27.95 -13.28 48.84
C ASP A 39 27.02 -12.38 48.02
N GLU A 40 27.49 -11.20 47.61
CA GLU A 40 26.73 -10.29 46.74
C GLU A 40 26.41 -10.96 45.38
N LEU A 41 27.41 -11.60 44.77
CA LEU A 41 27.23 -12.33 43.51
C LEU A 41 26.29 -13.52 43.67
N ALA A 42 26.38 -14.26 44.78
CA ALA A 42 25.48 -15.37 45.10
C ALA A 42 24.02 -14.89 45.19
N VAL A 43 23.77 -13.76 45.87
CA VAL A 43 22.44 -13.15 45.95
C VAL A 43 21.94 -12.71 44.57
N LYS A 44 22.80 -12.10 43.74
CA LYS A 44 22.43 -11.72 42.36
C LYS A 44 22.08 -12.93 41.51
N VAL A 45 22.83 -14.03 41.63
CA VAL A 45 22.54 -15.29 40.93
C VAL A 45 21.19 -15.85 41.37
N ILE A 46 20.92 -15.93 42.67
CA ILE A 46 19.63 -16.41 43.19
C ILE A 46 18.49 -15.53 42.67
N LYS A 47 18.63 -14.21 42.74
CA LYS A 47 17.62 -13.28 42.21
C LYS A 47 17.36 -13.51 40.73
N LEU A 48 18.40 -13.58 39.91
CA LEU A 48 18.27 -13.82 38.47
C LEU A 48 17.66 -15.19 38.16
N MET A 49 17.98 -16.23 38.94
CA MET A 49 17.38 -17.54 38.81
C MET A 49 15.89 -17.52 39.14
N THR A 50 15.50 -16.91 40.27
CA THR A 50 14.07 -16.77 40.62
C THR A 50 13.28 -15.99 39.58
N THR A 51 13.86 -14.91 39.03
CA THR A 51 13.25 -14.16 37.94
C THR A 51 13.11 -15.01 36.68
N ARG A 52 14.15 -15.77 36.30
CA ARG A 52 14.10 -16.69 35.15
C ARG A 52 12.98 -17.71 35.32
N ASP A 53 12.88 -18.33 36.48
CA ASP A 53 11.87 -19.36 36.73
C ASP A 53 10.46 -18.77 36.70
N SER A 54 10.28 -17.57 37.26
CA SER A 54 9.02 -16.82 37.15
C SER A 54 8.64 -16.53 35.70
N LEU A 55 9.59 -16.05 34.88
CA LEU A 55 9.36 -15.75 33.47
C LEU A 55 9.07 -17.01 32.66
N ASN A 56 9.74 -18.12 32.94
CA ASN A 56 9.46 -19.41 32.28
C ASN A 56 8.04 -19.88 32.60
N ASN A 57 7.61 -19.79 33.86
CA ASN A 57 6.24 -20.13 34.24
C ASN A 57 5.20 -19.25 33.53
N GLU A 58 5.49 -17.95 33.34
CA GLU A 58 4.64 -17.04 32.59
C GLU A 58 4.58 -17.43 31.10
N ILE A 59 5.70 -17.79 30.49
CA ILE A 59 5.76 -18.29 29.12
C ILE A 59 4.92 -19.56 28.97
N ASP A 60 5.06 -20.52 29.88
CA ASP A 60 4.29 -21.77 29.87
C ASP A 60 2.78 -21.51 30.04
N SER A 61 2.41 -20.55 30.90
CA SER A 61 1.02 -20.14 31.05
C SER A 61 0.48 -19.46 29.80
N LEU A 62 1.25 -18.54 29.20
CA LEU A 62 0.83 -17.81 28.01
C LEU A 62 0.72 -18.73 26.79
N THR A 63 1.66 -19.66 26.63
CA THR A 63 1.60 -20.67 25.57
C THR A 63 0.39 -21.57 25.75
N GLY A 64 0.07 -22.01 26.96
CA GLY A 64 -1.15 -22.78 27.24
C GLY A 64 -2.45 -22.00 26.97
N ILE A 65 -2.48 -20.70 27.25
CA ILE A 65 -3.62 -19.84 26.89
C ILE A 65 -3.74 -19.72 25.37
N LEU A 66 -2.62 -19.54 24.68
CA LEU A 66 -2.59 -19.40 23.22
C LEU A 66 -3.15 -20.65 22.54
N THR A 67 -2.69 -21.84 22.93
CA THR A 67 -3.19 -23.11 22.38
C THR A 67 -4.69 -23.30 22.63
N SER A 68 -5.16 -22.99 23.85
CA SER A 68 -6.60 -23.04 24.16
C SER A 68 -7.41 -22.07 23.29
N LYS A 69 -6.91 -20.86 23.04
CA LYS A 69 -7.59 -19.87 22.18
C LYS A 69 -7.57 -20.28 20.71
N GLU A 70 -6.51 -20.90 20.23
CA GLU A 70 -6.46 -21.47 18.88
C GLU A 70 -7.49 -22.58 18.70
N GLU A 71 -7.62 -23.49 19.67
CA GLU A 71 -8.64 -24.54 19.65
C GLU A 71 -10.07 -23.98 19.68
N ASP A 72 -10.32 -22.98 20.52
CA ASP A 72 -11.63 -22.32 20.60
C ASP A 72 -11.98 -21.60 19.29
N LEU A 73 -11.00 -20.97 18.64
CA LEU A 73 -11.17 -20.31 17.36
C LEU A 73 -11.47 -21.34 16.26
N GLU A 74 -10.74 -22.46 16.23
CA GLU A 74 -10.98 -23.53 15.27
C GLU A 74 -12.38 -24.15 15.42
N LYS A 75 -12.84 -24.33 16.66
CA LYS A 75 -14.23 -24.77 16.94
C LYS A 75 -15.25 -23.78 16.41
N CYS A 76 -15.10 -22.49 16.73
CA CYS A 76 -16.00 -21.44 16.24
C CYS A 76 -16.06 -21.40 14.70
N ASP A 77 -14.90 -21.49 14.03
CA ASP A 77 -14.82 -21.49 12.57
C ASP A 77 -15.52 -22.71 11.97
N ASN A 78 -15.31 -23.89 12.56
CA ASN A 78 -15.93 -25.11 12.09
C ASN A 78 -17.46 -25.12 12.32
N GLU A 79 -17.94 -24.58 13.43
CA GLU A 79 -19.37 -24.39 13.71
C GLU A 79 -20.02 -23.43 12.71
N LEU A 80 -19.38 -22.29 12.43
CA LEU A 80 -19.84 -21.32 11.44
C LEU A 80 -19.89 -21.95 10.03
N LEU A 81 -18.84 -22.68 9.64
CA LEU A 81 -18.80 -23.40 8.38
C LEU A 81 -19.90 -24.47 8.28
N ALA A 82 -20.17 -25.19 9.38
CA ALA A 82 -21.24 -26.17 9.45
C ALA A 82 -22.64 -25.53 9.29
N LEU A 83 -22.86 -24.32 9.84
CA LEU A 83 -24.13 -23.58 9.64
C LEU A 83 -24.36 -23.18 8.18
N VAL A 84 -23.29 -22.81 7.47
CA VAL A 84 -23.37 -22.52 6.03
C VAL A 84 -23.44 -23.82 5.21
N GLY A 85 -22.92 -24.92 5.76
CA GLY A 85 -22.95 -26.26 5.18
C GLY A 85 -21.80 -26.52 4.21
N ILE A 86 -20.61 -25.97 4.51
CA ILE A 86 -19.50 -25.83 3.54
C ILE A 86 -18.18 -26.28 4.17
N SER A 87 -17.30 -26.86 3.36
CA SER A 87 -15.95 -27.27 3.78
C SER A 87 -14.97 -26.09 3.81
N ARG A 88 -13.95 -26.18 4.66
CA ARG A 88 -12.83 -25.22 4.69
C ARG A 88 -12.15 -25.09 3.33
N ILE A 89 -12.08 -26.17 2.54
CA ILE A 89 -11.50 -26.17 1.20
C ILE A 89 -12.35 -25.33 0.24
N GLU A 90 -13.66 -25.52 0.26
CA GLU A 90 -14.62 -24.79 -0.57
C GLU A 90 -14.63 -23.29 -0.22
N LEU A 91 -14.46 -22.94 1.06
CA LEU A 91 -14.30 -21.55 1.50
C LEU A 91 -13.05 -20.90 0.87
N VAL A 92 -11.92 -21.59 0.87
CA VAL A 92 -10.66 -21.08 0.31
C VAL A 92 -10.79 -20.89 -1.22
N GLU A 93 -11.39 -21.86 -1.90
CA GLU A 93 -11.65 -21.75 -3.34
C GLU A 93 -12.59 -20.59 -3.67
N PHE A 94 -13.65 -20.41 -2.87
CA PHE A 94 -14.57 -19.29 -3.00
C PHE A 94 -13.88 -17.95 -2.76
N ARG A 95 -13.04 -17.84 -1.72
CA ARG A 95 -12.25 -16.62 -1.45
C ARG A 95 -11.41 -16.24 -2.66
N ARG A 96 -10.71 -17.21 -3.26
CA ARG A 96 -9.90 -16.98 -4.47
C ARG A 96 -10.76 -16.46 -5.63
N LYS A 97 -11.92 -17.09 -5.89
CA LYS A 97 -12.85 -16.63 -6.93
C LYS A 97 -13.33 -15.21 -6.64
N PHE A 98 -13.78 -14.95 -5.42
CA PHE A 98 -14.26 -13.63 -4.98
C PHE A 98 -13.22 -12.53 -5.23
N GLU A 99 -11.97 -12.74 -4.82
CA GLU A 99 -10.90 -11.78 -5.06
C GLU A 99 -10.60 -11.58 -6.56
N GLU A 100 -10.63 -12.64 -7.36
CA GLU A 100 -10.44 -12.54 -8.80
C GLU A 100 -11.53 -11.67 -9.44
N THR A 101 -12.79 -11.86 -9.04
CA THR A 101 -13.91 -11.05 -9.52
C THR A 101 -13.80 -9.60 -9.07
N GLU A 102 -13.44 -9.35 -7.82
CA GLU A 102 -13.24 -8.01 -7.30
C GLU A 102 -12.12 -7.28 -8.06
N LYS A 103 -11.00 -7.96 -8.34
CA LYS A 103 -9.91 -7.42 -9.15
C LYS A 103 -10.37 -7.08 -10.56
N LYS A 104 -11.11 -7.96 -11.23
CA LYS A 104 -11.63 -7.71 -12.59
C LYS A 104 -12.60 -6.52 -12.61
N ILE A 105 -13.47 -6.41 -11.61
CA ILE A 105 -14.40 -5.29 -11.44
C ILE A 105 -13.63 -3.98 -11.22
N ASN A 106 -12.67 -3.98 -10.31
CA ASN A 106 -11.90 -2.78 -9.98
C ASN A 106 -11.01 -2.31 -11.14
N ASN A 107 -10.38 -3.25 -11.85
CA ASN A 107 -9.46 -2.95 -12.94
C ASN A 107 -10.14 -2.77 -14.30
N ARG A 108 -11.48 -2.92 -14.38
CA ARG A 108 -12.28 -2.83 -15.63
C ARG A 108 -11.70 -3.68 -16.77
N SER A 109 -11.14 -4.84 -16.45
CA SER A 109 -10.31 -5.62 -17.37
C SER A 109 -11.10 -6.45 -18.40
N SER A 110 -12.43 -6.48 -18.31
CA SER A 110 -13.31 -7.28 -19.16
C SER A 110 -14.64 -6.58 -19.44
N SER A 111 -15.42 -7.08 -20.41
CA SER A 111 -16.73 -6.51 -20.77
C SER A 111 -17.68 -6.51 -19.56
N PRO A 112 -18.44 -5.43 -19.29
CA PRO A 112 -19.37 -5.36 -18.17
C PRO A 112 -20.41 -6.49 -18.14
N GLU A 113 -20.81 -6.99 -19.31
CA GLU A 113 -21.74 -8.12 -19.45
C GLU A 113 -21.06 -9.45 -19.07
N ASP A 114 -19.81 -9.66 -19.49
CA ASP A 114 -19.03 -10.85 -19.14
C ASP A 114 -18.73 -10.92 -17.64
N ILE A 115 -18.47 -9.77 -17.01
CA ILE A 115 -18.25 -9.68 -15.56
C ILE A 115 -19.54 -9.98 -14.79
N ARG A 116 -20.69 -9.54 -15.30
CA ARG A 116 -21.98 -9.81 -14.66
C ARG A 116 -22.34 -11.30 -14.75
N ASN A 117 -22.38 -11.82 -15.97
CA ASN A 117 -22.90 -13.16 -16.25
C ASN A 117 -21.96 -14.27 -15.76
N ASN A 118 -20.64 -14.12 -15.91
CA ASN A 118 -19.69 -15.21 -15.63
C ASN A 118 -19.09 -15.18 -14.22
N TYR A 119 -19.29 -14.11 -13.46
CA TYR A 119 -18.52 -13.90 -12.23
C TYR A 119 -19.40 -13.39 -11.08
N TYR A 120 -20.19 -12.35 -11.33
CA TYR A 120 -21.08 -11.79 -10.31
C TYR A 120 -22.24 -12.74 -9.99
N ASP A 121 -22.90 -13.29 -11.02
CA ASP A 121 -24.08 -14.16 -10.82
C ASP A 121 -23.71 -15.48 -10.13
N GLU A 122 -22.57 -16.08 -10.50
CA GLU A 122 -22.02 -17.28 -9.85
C GLU A 122 -21.77 -17.06 -8.35
N ILE A 123 -21.14 -15.93 -8.01
CA ILE A 123 -20.85 -15.58 -6.62
C ILE A 123 -22.13 -15.24 -5.86
N SER A 124 -23.05 -14.51 -6.49
CA SER A 124 -24.33 -14.09 -5.89
C SER A 124 -25.23 -15.25 -5.45
N SER A 125 -25.08 -16.39 -6.13
CA SER A 125 -25.84 -17.61 -5.85
C SER A 125 -25.31 -18.38 -4.64
N SER A 126 -24.08 -18.09 -4.19
CA SER A 126 -23.44 -18.81 -3.09
C SER A 126 -23.93 -18.33 -1.73
N LYS A 127 -24.28 -19.29 -0.86
CA LYS A 127 -24.64 -19.02 0.55
C LYS A 127 -23.46 -18.45 1.36
N ILE A 128 -22.21 -18.65 0.90
CA ILE A 128 -20.97 -18.16 1.57
C ILE A 128 -20.98 -16.64 1.77
N LEU A 129 -21.75 -15.91 0.96
CA LEU A 129 -21.88 -14.46 1.05
C LEU A 129 -22.42 -13.95 2.39
N CYS A 130 -23.13 -14.78 3.16
CA CYS A 130 -23.62 -14.37 4.48
C CYS A 130 -22.51 -14.33 5.54
N LEU A 131 -21.29 -14.77 5.22
CA LEU A 131 -20.17 -14.68 6.16
C LEU A 131 -19.74 -13.22 6.35
N PRO A 132 -19.39 -12.82 7.59
CA PRO A 132 -18.94 -11.46 7.89
C PRO A 132 -17.80 -10.97 6.99
N GLU A 133 -16.90 -11.88 6.60
CA GLU A 133 -15.77 -11.56 5.71
C GLU A 133 -16.20 -11.05 4.32
N PHE A 134 -17.31 -11.57 3.77
CA PHE A 134 -17.73 -11.28 2.41
C PHE A 134 -18.90 -10.32 2.32
N SER A 135 -19.78 -10.30 3.32
CA SER A 135 -21.03 -9.52 3.30
C SER A 135 -20.81 -8.07 2.89
N ASP A 136 -19.90 -7.36 3.57
CA ASP A 136 -19.66 -5.93 3.33
C ASP A 136 -19.02 -5.67 1.97
N ARG A 137 -18.03 -6.49 1.60
CA ARG A 137 -17.36 -6.41 0.30
C ARG A 137 -18.34 -6.70 -0.84
N PHE A 138 -19.22 -7.67 -0.67
CA PHE A 138 -20.24 -8.02 -1.64
C PHE A 138 -21.29 -6.93 -1.80
N LEU A 139 -21.68 -6.26 -0.71
CA LEU A 139 -22.52 -5.06 -0.78
C LEU A 139 -21.86 -3.95 -1.61
N ALA A 140 -20.57 -3.70 -1.39
CA ALA A 140 -19.81 -2.73 -2.17
C ALA A 140 -19.72 -3.12 -3.67
N LEU A 141 -19.58 -4.41 -3.99
CA LEU A 141 -19.61 -4.89 -5.37
C LEU A 141 -20.99 -4.74 -6.01
N ARG A 142 -22.05 -5.15 -5.32
CA ARG A 142 -23.44 -5.02 -5.77
C ARG A 142 -23.81 -3.59 -6.13
N ASN A 143 -23.40 -2.63 -5.30
CA ASN A 143 -23.66 -1.21 -5.53
C ASN A 143 -23.03 -0.69 -6.83
N LYS A 144 -21.99 -1.36 -7.37
CA LYS A 144 -21.40 -1.02 -8.68
C LYS A 144 -22.26 -1.50 -9.86
N PHE A 145 -23.13 -2.50 -9.65
CA PHE A 145 -23.97 -3.11 -10.70
C PHE A 145 -25.45 -2.74 -10.61
N GLN A 146 -25.94 -2.26 -9.45
CA GLN A 146 -27.36 -1.97 -9.25
C GLN A 146 -27.76 -0.72 -10.06
N PRO A 147 -28.64 -0.85 -11.08
CA PRO A 147 -29.08 0.29 -11.86
C PRO A 147 -29.93 1.19 -10.98
N GLY A 148 -29.47 2.43 -10.76
CA GLY A 148 -30.19 3.44 -9.98
C GLY A 148 -29.50 3.98 -8.72
N MET A 149 -28.29 3.52 -8.34
CA MET A 149 -27.57 4.10 -7.18
C MET A 149 -26.29 4.89 -7.50
N GLN A 150 -25.77 4.80 -8.73
CA GLN A 150 -24.94 5.81 -9.42
C GLN A 150 -24.43 5.15 -10.70
N GLU A 151 -25.06 5.44 -11.83
CA GLU A 151 -24.46 5.14 -13.12
C GLU A 151 -23.24 6.07 -13.30
N GLU A 152 -22.05 5.59 -12.92
CA GLU A 152 -20.83 6.16 -13.47
C GLU A 152 -20.82 5.85 -14.97
N LYS A 153 -21.43 6.74 -15.77
CA LYS A 153 -21.40 6.66 -17.22
C LYS A 153 -19.95 6.43 -17.64
N GLN A 154 -19.67 5.35 -18.37
CA GLN A 154 -18.32 5.01 -18.80
C GLN A 154 -17.74 6.13 -19.66
N PRO A 155 -16.41 6.35 -19.66
CA PRO A 155 -15.78 7.39 -20.46
C PRO A 155 -15.96 7.07 -21.94
N GLN A 156 -17.02 7.63 -22.53
CA GLN A 156 -17.39 7.39 -23.91
C GLN A 156 -16.67 8.40 -24.80
N TYR A 157 -15.97 7.89 -25.81
CA TYR A 157 -15.39 8.71 -26.87
C TYR A 157 -16.10 8.40 -28.18
N THR A 158 -16.85 9.37 -28.72
CA THR A 158 -17.60 9.17 -29.97
C THR A 158 -17.53 10.44 -30.79
N GLY A 159 -17.00 10.34 -32.02
CA GLY A 159 -16.99 11.46 -32.97
C GLY A 159 -16.25 12.73 -32.51
N GLY A 160 -15.19 12.61 -31.70
CA GLY A 160 -14.47 13.77 -31.17
C GLY A 160 -15.02 14.35 -29.88
N ASN A 161 -15.95 13.66 -29.23
CA ASN A 161 -16.54 14.08 -27.95
C ASN A 161 -16.13 13.12 -26.84
N TYR A 162 -15.91 13.62 -25.62
CA TYR A 162 -15.51 12.83 -24.46
C TYR A 162 -16.41 13.09 -23.27
N LEU A 163 -16.97 12.02 -22.69
CA LEU A 163 -17.73 12.09 -21.45
C LEU A 163 -16.80 12.03 -20.24
N VAL A 164 -16.81 13.08 -19.43
CA VAL A 164 -16.04 13.18 -18.18
C VAL A 164 -16.61 12.23 -17.14
N VAL A 165 -15.74 11.46 -16.49
CA VAL A 165 -16.09 10.53 -15.41
C VAL A 165 -15.40 10.96 -14.12
N LYS A 166 -15.90 10.47 -12.97
CA LYS A 166 -15.30 10.76 -11.67
C LYS A 166 -13.82 10.35 -11.64
N GLY A 167 -12.96 11.27 -11.21
CA GLY A 167 -11.50 11.07 -11.17
C GLY A 167 -10.76 11.56 -12.41
N ASP A 168 -11.47 11.97 -13.47
CA ASP A 168 -10.84 12.61 -14.62
C ASP A 168 -10.31 14.00 -14.28
N CYS A 169 -9.23 14.37 -14.97
CA CYS A 169 -8.72 15.74 -15.02
C CYS A 169 -8.28 16.05 -16.45
N LEU A 170 -8.27 17.33 -16.83
CA LEU A 170 -7.94 17.74 -18.21
C LEU A 170 -6.58 17.20 -18.68
N TRP A 171 -5.61 17.11 -17.77
CA TRP A 171 -4.29 16.51 -18.03
C TRP A 171 -4.38 15.04 -18.47
N ASN A 172 -5.11 14.22 -17.71
CA ASN A 172 -5.28 12.80 -18.02
C ASN A 172 -6.09 12.59 -19.30
N ILE A 173 -7.14 13.39 -19.50
CA ILE A 173 -7.96 13.35 -20.72
C ILE A 173 -7.09 13.69 -21.94
N SER A 174 -6.28 14.75 -21.89
CA SER A 174 -5.37 15.11 -22.98
C SER A 174 -4.31 14.04 -23.24
N LYS A 175 -3.72 13.45 -22.19
CA LYS A 175 -2.80 12.32 -22.35
C LYS A 175 -3.46 11.15 -23.06
N GLN A 176 -4.68 10.79 -22.67
CA GLN A 176 -5.37 9.62 -23.20
C GLN A 176 -5.90 9.85 -24.62
N LYS A 177 -6.42 11.04 -24.93
CA LYS A 177 -7.11 11.32 -26.20
C LYS A 177 -6.26 12.03 -27.24
N LEU A 178 -5.32 12.87 -26.81
CA LEU A 178 -4.42 13.63 -27.68
C LEU A 178 -2.99 13.08 -27.63
N GLY A 179 -2.72 12.03 -26.84
CA GLY A 179 -1.38 11.43 -26.71
C GLY A 179 -0.35 12.30 -25.97
N SER A 180 -0.68 13.55 -25.66
CA SER A 180 0.20 14.46 -24.93
C SER A 180 -0.57 15.19 -23.83
N PRO A 181 -0.12 15.09 -22.56
CA PRO A 181 -0.75 15.80 -21.47
C PRO A 181 -0.63 17.33 -21.60
N VAL A 182 0.42 17.83 -22.27
CA VAL A 182 0.70 19.28 -22.41
C VAL A 182 -0.39 20.00 -23.22
N LEU A 183 -1.24 19.25 -23.93
CA LEU A 183 -2.35 19.79 -24.73
C LEU A 183 -3.60 20.12 -23.90
N TRP A 184 -3.60 19.88 -22.59
CA TRP A 184 -4.71 20.21 -21.70
C TRP A 184 -5.18 21.68 -21.74
N PRO A 185 -4.31 22.71 -21.92
CA PRO A 185 -4.77 24.09 -21.98
C PRO A 185 -5.60 24.36 -23.25
N VAL A 186 -5.28 23.68 -24.35
CA VAL A 186 -6.03 23.80 -25.60
C VAL A 186 -7.38 23.10 -25.47
N LEU A 187 -7.41 21.94 -24.84
CA LEU A 187 -8.64 21.23 -24.51
C LEU A 187 -9.56 22.10 -23.63
N TRP A 188 -8.99 22.77 -22.63
CA TRP A 188 -9.71 23.73 -21.78
C TRP A 188 -10.29 24.89 -22.60
N GLU A 189 -9.46 25.57 -23.39
CA GLU A 189 -9.86 26.75 -24.17
C GLU A 189 -11.02 26.44 -25.13
N MET A 190 -11.05 25.24 -25.70
CA MET A 190 -12.13 24.80 -26.61
C MET A 190 -13.48 24.56 -25.91
N ASN A 191 -13.47 24.27 -24.59
CA ASN A 191 -14.66 23.96 -23.79
C ASN A 191 -14.99 25.06 -22.76
N ARG A 192 -14.21 26.15 -22.77
CA ARG A 192 -14.33 27.25 -21.81
C ARG A 192 -15.67 27.96 -21.93
N THR A 193 -16.17 28.16 -23.14
CA THR A 193 -17.43 28.88 -23.42
C THR A 193 -18.67 27.99 -23.40
N GLY A 194 -18.50 26.66 -23.31
CA GLY A 194 -19.62 25.73 -23.25
C GLY A 194 -19.20 24.29 -23.48
N VAL A 195 -19.84 23.36 -22.76
CA VAL A 195 -19.79 21.91 -23.02
C VAL A 195 -20.95 21.49 -23.93
N LEU A 196 -20.81 20.36 -24.62
CA LEU A 196 -21.77 19.94 -25.66
C LEU A 196 -23.16 19.61 -25.10
N ASN A 197 -23.24 19.08 -23.87
CA ASN A 197 -24.48 18.72 -23.21
C ASN A 197 -24.97 19.77 -22.19
N LYS A 198 -24.64 21.05 -22.40
CA LYS A 198 -24.99 22.16 -21.49
C LYS A 198 -26.48 22.22 -21.13
N ASP A 199 -27.37 21.89 -22.06
CA ASP A 199 -28.82 22.02 -21.87
C ASP A 199 -29.38 21.02 -20.85
N SER A 200 -28.64 19.93 -20.59
CA SER A 200 -29.01 18.90 -19.63
C SER A 200 -28.28 19.03 -18.28
N LEU A 201 -27.51 20.10 -18.08
CA LEU A 201 -26.66 20.29 -16.90
C LEU A 201 -27.06 21.55 -16.10
N PRO A 202 -26.84 21.56 -14.78
CA PRO A 202 -26.99 22.76 -13.96
C PRO A 202 -26.10 23.89 -14.48
N THR A 203 -26.53 25.15 -14.31
CA THR A 203 -25.86 26.35 -14.85
C THR A 203 -24.35 26.39 -14.57
N TYR A 204 -23.91 25.97 -13.38
CA TYR A 204 -22.50 25.97 -12.98
C TYR A 204 -21.63 24.91 -13.69
N GLN A 205 -22.23 23.93 -14.36
CA GLN A 205 -21.54 22.86 -15.12
C GLN A 205 -21.61 23.07 -16.63
N GLN A 206 -22.26 24.13 -17.11
CA GLN A 206 -22.45 24.36 -18.56
C GLN A 206 -21.17 24.81 -19.26
N THR A 207 -20.18 25.30 -18.52
CA THR A 207 -18.93 25.87 -19.03
C THR A 207 -17.74 25.41 -18.18
N VAL A 208 -16.56 25.26 -18.78
CA VAL A 208 -15.32 24.98 -18.03
C VAL A 208 -14.56 26.29 -17.78
N ASN A 209 -15.09 27.16 -16.92
CA ASN A 209 -14.48 28.47 -16.67
C ASN A 209 -13.16 28.38 -15.91
N ASN A 210 -13.10 27.45 -14.95
CA ASN A 210 -11.89 27.17 -14.19
C ASN A 210 -11.24 25.89 -14.76
N PRO A 211 -9.99 25.94 -15.26
CA PRO A 211 -9.31 24.77 -15.82
C PRO A 211 -9.13 23.63 -14.81
N ASN A 212 -9.14 23.92 -13.51
CA ASN A 212 -9.00 22.91 -12.46
C ASN A 212 -10.33 22.25 -12.08
N LEU A 213 -11.45 22.61 -12.72
CA LEU A 213 -12.78 22.18 -12.33
C LEU A 213 -13.56 21.62 -13.52
N ILE A 214 -13.62 20.29 -13.59
CA ILE A 214 -14.50 19.55 -14.50
C ILE A 214 -15.40 18.62 -13.68
N TYR A 215 -16.61 18.38 -14.17
CA TYR A 215 -17.62 17.60 -13.47
C TYR A 215 -17.95 16.31 -14.23
N PRO A 216 -18.15 15.19 -13.51
CA PRO A 216 -18.66 13.97 -14.11
C PRO A 216 -19.98 14.23 -14.85
N GLY A 217 -20.12 13.67 -16.04
CA GLY A 217 -21.29 13.87 -16.89
C GLY A 217 -21.15 14.99 -17.92
N GLN A 218 -20.13 15.84 -17.86
CA GLN A 218 -19.84 16.82 -18.92
C GLN A 218 -19.35 16.12 -20.20
N VAL A 219 -19.85 16.54 -21.35
CA VAL A 219 -19.37 16.08 -22.66
C VAL A 219 -18.46 17.16 -23.26
N LEU A 220 -17.15 16.92 -23.22
CA LEU A 220 -16.13 17.80 -23.77
C LEU A 220 -15.96 17.56 -25.27
N ARG A 221 -15.78 18.65 -26.01
CA ARG A 221 -15.30 18.62 -27.39
C ARG A 221 -13.78 18.46 -27.38
N ILE A 222 -13.30 17.35 -27.93
CA ILE A 222 -11.88 17.05 -28.09
C ILE A 222 -11.43 17.56 -29.46
N PRO A 223 -10.43 18.46 -29.54
CA PRO A 223 -9.88 18.89 -30.82
C PRO A 223 -9.15 17.75 -31.52
N THR A 224 -8.94 17.89 -32.84
CA THR A 224 -8.04 16.97 -33.54
C THR A 224 -6.59 17.18 -33.06
N LEU A 225 -5.75 16.15 -33.13
CA LEU A 225 -4.37 16.24 -32.64
C LEU A 225 -3.59 17.37 -33.33
N THR A 226 -3.72 17.47 -34.65
CA THR A 226 -3.08 18.51 -35.47
C THR A 226 -3.53 19.92 -35.05
N GLU A 227 -4.84 20.14 -34.93
CA GLU A 227 -5.42 21.41 -34.47
C GLU A 227 -4.94 21.78 -33.06
N ALA A 228 -4.87 20.80 -32.16
CA ALA A 228 -4.42 21.01 -30.80
C ALA A 228 -2.95 21.45 -30.73
N GLN A 229 -2.08 20.82 -31.53
CA GLN A 229 -0.66 21.14 -31.58
C GLN A 229 -0.41 22.52 -32.19
N GLU A 230 -1.06 22.85 -33.30
CA GLU A 230 -0.95 24.15 -33.96
C GLU A 230 -1.42 25.30 -33.06
N LYS A 231 -2.51 25.10 -32.33
CA LYS A 231 -3.06 26.09 -31.39
C LYS A 231 -2.15 26.29 -30.17
N LEU A 232 -1.51 25.23 -29.68
CA LEU A 232 -0.51 25.34 -28.62
C LEU A 232 0.74 26.10 -29.11
N GLU A 233 1.25 25.77 -30.29
CA GLU A 233 2.45 26.41 -30.85
C GLU A 233 2.23 27.90 -31.14
N SER A 234 1.09 28.26 -31.73
CA SER A 234 0.72 29.65 -31.97
C SER A 234 0.59 30.44 -30.67
N SER A 235 -0.05 29.87 -29.64
CA SER A 235 -0.13 30.50 -28.32
C SER A 235 1.27 30.72 -27.70
N LEU A 236 2.19 29.77 -27.85
CA LEU A 236 3.56 29.91 -27.36
C LEU A 236 4.36 30.98 -28.12
N LYS A 237 4.18 31.07 -29.45
CA LYS A 237 4.80 32.13 -30.28
C LYS A 237 4.35 33.52 -29.84
N GLU A 238 3.06 33.72 -29.60
CA GLU A 238 2.53 35.01 -29.12
C GLU A 238 3.03 35.35 -27.72
N LEU A 239 3.12 34.36 -26.83
CA LEU A 239 3.63 34.56 -25.48
C LEU A 239 5.12 34.94 -25.48
N ARG A 240 5.92 34.36 -26.39
CA ARG A 240 7.33 34.74 -26.62
C ARG A 240 7.46 36.17 -27.13
N LYS A 241 6.65 36.58 -28.12
CA LYS A 241 6.61 37.97 -28.63
C LYS A 241 6.21 38.95 -27.54
N SER A 242 5.20 38.63 -26.73
CA SER A 242 4.74 39.46 -25.60
C SER A 242 5.83 39.67 -24.55
N LYS A 243 6.57 38.62 -24.18
CA LYS A 243 7.71 38.73 -23.24
C LYS A 243 8.81 39.63 -23.79
N TYR A 244 9.14 39.51 -25.07
CA TYR A 244 10.13 40.39 -25.71
C TYR A 244 9.70 41.87 -25.69
N ARG A 245 8.42 42.16 -25.93
CA ARG A 245 7.86 43.53 -25.90
C ARG A 245 7.81 44.14 -24.50
N ARG A 246 7.65 43.33 -23.44
CA ARG A 246 7.60 43.80 -22.04
C ARG A 246 8.97 44.07 -21.42
N ASN A 247 10.02 43.48 -21.96
CA ASN A 247 11.40 43.63 -21.48
C ASN A 247 12.19 44.71 -22.25
N ARG A 248 11.50 45.52 -23.05
CA ARG A 248 12.05 46.60 -23.87
C ARG A 248 11.43 47.92 -23.46
#